data_AF-A0A1V3WTM3-F1
#
_entry.id   AF-A0A1V3WTM3-F1
#
_cell.length_a   1.000
_cell.length_b   1.000
_cell.length_c   1.000
_cell.angle_alpha   90.00
_cell.angle_beta   90.00
_cell.angle_gamma   90.00
#
_symmetry.space_group_name_H-M   'P 1'
#
loop_
_entity.id
_entity.type
_entity.pdbx_description
1 polymer ?
#
loop_
_entity_poly.entity_id
_entity_poly.type
_entity_poly.pdbx_seq_one_letter_code
_entity_poly.pdbx_strand_id
1 'polypeptide(L)' 'MTETPILDQLRRAYGPEFLDDIFKPLGRVADPAEQAAVLLFLNSRAASYISGQVVWVDGGNLGAAIAGELEKGRASWPA' A
#
# COMPACT_ATOMS: atom_id res chain seq x y z
N MET A 1 1.66 -3.20 -2.75
CA MET A 1 2.36 -4.05 -3.75
C MET A 1 1.99 -3.53 -5.13
N THR A 2 2.97 -3.30 -6.02
CA THR A 2 2.77 -2.56 -7.28
C THR A 2 3.25 -3.38 -8.48
N GLU A 3 2.51 -3.36 -9.58
CA GLU A 3 2.89 -3.98 -10.85
C GLU A 3 4.20 -3.41 -11.36
N THR A 4 5.23 -4.25 -11.34
CA THR A 4 6.59 -3.91 -11.70
C THR A 4 7.26 -5.17 -12.24
N PRO A 5 8.34 -5.05 -13.04
CA PRO A 5 9.00 -6.22 -13.62
C PRO A 5 9.44 -7.28 -12.60
N ILE A 6 9.69 -6.92 -11.35
CA ILE A 6 10.05 -7.89 -10.30
C ILE A 6 8.88 -8.81 -9.94
N LEU A 7 7.62 -8.36 -10.02
CA LEU A 7 6.47 -9.22 -9.75
C LEU A 7 6.33 -10.30 -10.83
N ASP A 8 6.62 -9.97 -12.08
CA ASP A 8 6.64 -10.96 -13.16
C ASP A 8 7.74 -11.99 -12.95
N GLN A 9 8.91 -11.57 -12.45
CA GLN A 9 9.98 -12.50 -12.07
C GLN A 9 9.54 -13.42 -10.93
N LEU A 10 8.87 -12.89 -9.92
CA LEU A 10 8.36 -13.67 -8.78
C LEU A 10 7.29 -14.69 -9.22
N ARG A 11 6.33 -14.29 -10.06
CA ARG A 11 5.32 -15.19 -10.64
C ARG A 11 5.96 -16.34 -11.42
N ARG A 12 7.04 -16.07 -12.17
CA ARG A 12 7.78 -17.11 -12.91
C ARG A 12 8.54 -18.05 -11.98
N ALA A 13 9.09 -17.55 -10.88
CA ALA A 13 9.90 -18.34 -9.95
C ALA A 13 9.05 -19.18 -8.98
N TYR A 14 7.91 -18.66 -8.54
CA TYR A 14 7.12 -19.24 -7.44
C TYR A 14 5.70 -19.65 -7.82
N GLY A 15 5.28 -19.42 -9.06
CA GLY A 15 3.92 -19.68 -9.53
C GLY A 15 3.05 -18.42 -9.53
N PRO A 16 2.00 -18.37 -10.39
CA PRO A 16 1.14 -17.21 -10.51
C PRO A 16 0.34 -16.91 -9.23
N GLU A 17 0.03 -17.93 -8.43
CA GLU A 17 -0.75 -17.82 -7.19
C GLU A 17 0.06 -17.23 -6.02
N PHE A 18 1.39 -17.18 -6.12
CA PHE A 18 2.26 -16.72 -5.02
C PHE A 18 1.89 -15.31 -4.53
N LEU A 19 1.43 -14.45 -5.43
CA LEU A 19 1.05 -13.09 -5.06
C LEU A 19 -0.32 -13.04 -4.40
N ASP A 20 -1.18 -14.04 -4.57
CA ASP A 20 -2.54 -14.05 -4.01
C ASP A 20 -2.51 -14.23 -2.49
N ASP A 21 -1.52 -14.96 -1.97
CA ASP A 21 -1.32 -15.17 -0.53
C ASP A 21 -0.87 -13.90 0.22
N ILE A 22 -0.41 -12.89 -0.50
CA ILE A 22 0.00 -11.62 0.12
C ILE A 22 -1.24 -10.79 0.39
N PHE A 23 -1.56 -10.64 1.67
CA PHE A 23 -2.70 -9.86 2.16
C PHE A 23 -2.78 -8.47 1.52
N LYS A 24 -3.91 -8.21 0.86
CA LYS A 24 -4.24 -6.99 0.14
C LYS A 24 -5.72 -6.67 0.37
N PRO A 25 -6.08 -5.69 1.21
CA PRO A 25 -7.48 -5.39 1.46
C PRO A 25 -8.27 -5.01 0.20
N LEU A 26 -7.66 -4.31 -0.76
CA LEU A 26 -8.27 -4.04 -2.07
C LEU A 26 -8.31 -5.25 -3.03
N GLY A 27 -7.77 -6.42 -2.63
CA GLY A 27 -7.82 -7.66 -3.41
C GLY A 27 -6.96 -7.68 -4.67
N ARG A 28 -6.19 -6.62 -4.95
CA ARG A 28 -5.34 -6.51 -6.13
C ARG A 28 -4.04 -5.74 -5.85
N VAL A 29 -3.10 -5.96 -6.75
CA VAL A 29 -1.89 -5.16 -6.94
C VAL A 29 -2.23 -3.77 -7.50
N ALA A 30 -1.43 -2.77 -7.13
CA ALA A 30 -1.56 -1.42 -7.65
C ALA A 30 -0.91 -1.30 -9.04
N ASP A 31 -1.50 -0.52 -9.93
CA ASP A 31 -0.83 -0.09 -11.16
C ASP A 31 0.22 0.99 -10.84
N PRO A 32 1.35 1.10 -11.58
CA PRO A 32 2.32 2.19 -11.40
C PRO A 32 1.70 3.59 -11.44
N ALA A 33 0.65 3.79 -12.25
CA ALA A 33 -0.05 5.07 -12.34
C ALA A 33 -0.74 5.44 -11.02
N GLU A 34 -1.21 4.46 -10.24
CA GLU A 34 -1.83 4.72 -8.92
C GLU A 34 -0.78 5.21 -7.90
N GLN A 35 0.45 4.70 -7.98
CA GLN A 35 1.57 5.21 -7.17
C GLN A 35 1.94 6.64 -7.59
N ALA A 36 2.01 6.88 -8.91
CA ALA A 36 2.35 8.19 -9.45
C ALA A 36 1.27 9.25 -9.15
N ALA A 37 0.00 8.88 -9.15
CA ALA A 37 -1.11 9.80 -8.91
C ALA A 37 -1.02 10.51 -7.55
N VAL A 38 -0.59 9.80 -6.50
CA VAL A 38 -0.39 10.40 -5.18
C VAL A 38 0.77 11.39 -5.19
N LEU A 39 1.86 11.09 -5.91
CA LEU A 39 2.96 12.04 -6.08
C LEU A 39 2.51 13.31 -6.82
N LEU A 40 1.71 13.17 -7.88
CA LEU A 40 1.11 14.31 -8.58
C LEU A 40 0.22 15.14 -7.65
N PHE A 41 -0.64 14.49 -6.86
CA PHE A 41 -1.50 15.16 -5.89
C PHE A 41 -0.68 15.94 -4.86
N LEU A 42 0.33 15.32 -4.24
CA LEU A 42 1.18 15.94 -3.22
C LEU A 42 2.00 17.12 -3.77
N ASN A 43 2.31 17.12 -5.07
CA ASN A 43 2.97 18.24 -5.75
C ASN A 43 1.99 19.27 -6.34
N SER A 44 0.69 19.13 -6.08
CA SER A 44 -0.33 20.06 -6.56
C SER A 44 -0.72 21.09 -5.48
N ARG A 45 -1.40 22.16 -5.90
CA ARG A 45 -1.98 23.14 -4.96
C ARG A 45 -3.03 22.52 -4.02
N ALA A 46 -3.65 21.40 -4.38
CA ALA A 46 -4.66 20.76 -3.54
C ALA A 46 -4.06 20.19 -2.24
N ALA A 47 -2.74 19.94 -2.22
CA ALA A 47 -2.02 19.44 -1.05
C ALA A 47 -1.26 20.55 -0.29
N SER A 48 -1.58 21.83 -0.50
CA SER A 48 -0.77 22.97 -0.02
C SER A 48 -0.59 23.06 1.50
N TYR A 49 -1.35 22.28 2.29
CA TYR A 49 -1.26 22.25 3.74
C TYR A 49 -0.94 20.85 4.30
N ILE A 50 -0.48 19.93 3.44
CA ILE A 50 -0.04 18.59 3.83
C ILE A 50 1.50 18.62 3.87
N SER A 51 2.06 18.43 5.07
CA SER A 51 3.52 18.34 5.26
C SER A 51 3.84 17.45 6.47
N GLY A 52 5.02 16.83 6.47
CA GLY A 52 5.50 15.97 7.56
C GLY A 52 4.71 14.67 7.73
N GLN A 53 3.98 14.22 6.70
CA GLN A 53 3.16 13.00 6.74
C GLN A 53 3.73 11.92 5.84
N VAL A 54 3.55 10.66 6.24
CA VAL A 54 3.77 9.48 5.39
C VAL A 54 2.42 9.03 4.85
N VAL A 55 2.27 9.03 3.52
CA VAL A 55 1.05 8.55 2.86
C VAL A 55 1.32 7.17 2.27
N TRP A 56 0.66 6.14 2.81
CA TRP A 56 0.77 4.77 2.35
C TRP A 56 -0.15 4.52 1.14
N VAL A 57 0.43 4.09 0.02
CA VAL A 57 -0.29 3.74 -1.22
C VAL A 57 -0.22 2.23 -1.42
N ASP A 58 -0.78 1.48 -0.48
CA ASP A 58 -0.56 0.05 -0.34
C ASP A 58 -1.82 -0.81 -0.48
N GLY A 59 -2.94 -0.19 -0.85
CA GLY A 59 -4.25 -0.84 -0.90
C GLY A 59 -4.83 -1.15 0.48
N GLY A 60 -4.42 -0.42 1.51
CA GLY A 60 -4.97 -0.50 2.87
C GLY A 60 -4.27 -1.50 3.79
N ASN A 61 -3.14 -2.08 3.36
CA ASN A 61 -2.46 -3.14 4.09
C ASN A 61 -2.04 -2.69 5.51
N LEU A 62 -1.33 -1.57 5.61
CA LEU A 62 -0.94 -1.03 6.92
C LEU A 62 -2.15 -0.66 7.77
N GLY A 63 -3.18 -0.05 7.17
CA GLY A 63 -4.40 0.33 7.88
C GLY A 63 -5.11 -0.88 8.51
N ALA A 64 -5.23 -1.97 7.76
CA ALA A 64 -5.80 -3.22 8.24
C ALA A 64 -4.94 -3.88 9.34
N ALA A 65 -3.60 -3.83 9.21
CA ALA A 65 -2.71 -4.32 10.25
C ALA A 65 -2.85 -3.53 11.56
N ILE A 66 -2.88 -2.19 11.48
CA ILE A 66 -3.08 -1.31 12.65
C ILE A 66 -4.45 -1.58 13.29
N ALA A 67 -5.52 -1.68 12.49
CA ALA A 67 -6.85 -1.99 12.99
C ALA A 67 -6.85 -3.31 13.78
N GLY A 68 -6.21 -4.35 13.25
CA GLY A 68 -6.09 -5.64 13.92
C GLY A 68 -5.29 -5.57 15.23
N GLU A 69 -4.30 -4.69 15.37
CA GLU A 69 -3.57 -4.50 16.63
C GLU A 69 -4.34 -3.67 17.66
N LEU A 70 -5.13 -2.69 17.20
CA LEU A 70 -6.03 -1.91 18.05
C LEU A 70 -7.14 -2.79 18.64
N GLU A 71 -7.78 -3.65 17.84
CA GLU A 71 -8.78 -4.61 18.32
C GLU A 71 -8.25 -5.54 19.42
N LYS A 72 -6.96 -5.88 19.34
CA LYS A 72 -6.28 -6.74 20.31
C LYS A 72 -5.73 -5.97 21.51
N GLY A 73 -5.89 -4.65 21.55
CA GLY A 73 -5.40 -3.77 22.61
C GLY A 73 -3.88 -3.67 22.69
N ARG A 74 -3.15 -3.96 21.60
CA ARG A 74 -1.69 -4.03 21.57
C ARG A 74 -1.01 -2.81 20.96
N ALA A 75 -1.74 -2.00 20.20
CA ALA A 75 -1.20 -0.76 19.63
C ALA A 75 -1.59 0.44 20.50
N SER A 76 -0.60 1.29 20.81
CA SER A 76 -0.83 2.67 21.27
C SER A 76 -0.71 3.61 20.07
N TRP A 77 -1.84 4.09 19.56
CA TRP A 77 -1.88 5.22 18.63
C TRP A 77 -1.70 6.54 19.43
N PRO A 78 -0.98 7.59 18.97
CA PRO A 78 -0.39 7.81 17.65
C PRO A 78 1.15 7.90 17.72
N ALA A 79 1.89 7.01 17.07
CA ALA A 79 3.31 7.21 16.82
C ALA A 79 3.57 7.10 15.32
#